data_AF-A0A7V4IKN0-F1
#
_entry.id   AF-A0A7V4IKN0-F1
#
_cell.length_a   1.000
_cell.length_b   1.000
_cell.length_c   1.000
_cell.angle_alpha   90.00
_cell.angle_beta   90.00
_cell.angle_gamma   90.00
#
_symmetry.space_group_name_H-M   'P 1'
#
loop_
_entity.id
_entity.type
_entity.pdbx_description
1 polymer ?
#
loop_
_entity_poly.entity_id
_entity_poly.type
_entity_poly.pdbx_seq_one_letter_code
_entity_poly.pdbx_strand_id
1 'polypeptide(L)'
;MINPTLTQKKSANPTYTLSERAKNIFQLIYREQHSSGGDDYEPKIKVSSLISKMSFYYEKIRNTVEYKEENLLRKNAIERILKREIVIQGVFQEVKNEELSKRLLTELIRATYLPNNKIPEAKIDEVARVIAKFKLLRKISIENAKDPELRRILTHWVLSMAASEIEEILRKNEVTEAVVAYMFDEMGKNVNMENVPEYAEDKDVQIYLAIYRNFLKFDRDMLGFILLKYFNSDWLRADESRIGVAGRNIDDLHRKINEQLDHPLSRQLDKIASRYTVLFTILREVIEDDPVAAYNNIKNDPIAFTRTIKMVCEKKYKKVGSTLW
;
A
#
# COMPACT_ATOMS: atom_id res chain seq x y z
N MET A 1 1.06 -21.55 52.91
CA MET A 1 2.03 -22.56 52.44
C MET A 1 2.21 -22.37 50.94
N ILE A 2 3.43 -22.04 50.53
CA ILE A 2 3.80 -21.70 49.15
C ILE A 2 4.11 -23.01 48.41
N ASN A 3 3.53 -23.17 47.22
CA ASN A 3 3.65 -24.38 46.41
C ASN A 3 5.11 -24.55 45.91
N PRO A 4 5.82 -25.65 46.24
CA PRO A 4 7.28 -25.74 46.08
C PRO A 4 7.74 -26.35 44.73
N THR A 5 7.05 -26.03 43.63
CA THR A 5 7.44 -26.50 42.29
C THR A 5 7.24 -25.42 41.24
N LEU A 6 7.92 -24.29 41.44
CA LEU A 6 8.34 -23.41 40.35
C LEU A 6 9.84 -23.59 40.16
N THR A 7 10.22 -24.76 39.63
CA THR A 7 11.52 -24.91 39.00
C THR A 7 11.51 -24.00 37.77
N GLN A 8 11.97 -22.76 37.95
CA GLN A 8 12.48 -21.96 36.85
C GLN A 8 13.54 -22.82 36.18
N LYS A 9 13.17 -23.47 35.08
CA LYS A 9 14.14 -23.99 34.13
C LYS A 9 14.88 -22.73 33.65
N LYS A 10 16.06 -22.48 34.21
CA LYS A 10 17.09 -21.67 33.56
C LYS A 10 17.46 -22.39 32.26
N SER A 11 16.59 -22.29 31.26
CA SER A 11 16.90 -22.73 29.91
C SER A 11 18.02 -21.84 29.39
N ALA A 12 19.06 -22.49 28.86
CA ALA A 12 20.17 -21.91 28.13
C ALA A 12 19.72 -20.71 27.27
N ASN A 13 20.56 -19.68 27.14
CA ASN A 13 20.30 -18.52 26.28
C ASN A 13 19.74 -19.01 24.93
N PRO A 14 18.45 -18.75 24.62
CA PRO A 14 17.84 -19.30 23.42
C PRO A 14 18.52 -18.65 22.21
N THR A 15 19.20 -19.44 21.39
CA THR A 15 19.77 -18.94 20.14
C THR A 15 18.66 -18.86 19.10
N TYR A 16 18.24 -17.65 18.73
CA TYR A 16 17.24 -17.47 17.68
C TYR A 16 17.92 -17.42 16.31
N THR A 17 17.41 -18.22 15.37
CA THR A 17 17.82 -18.15 13.96
C THR A 17 16.77 -17.40 13.18
N LEU A 18 17.17 -16.33 12.49
CA LEU A 18 16.28 -15.55 11.64
C LEU A 18 15.95 -16.31 10.35
N SER A 19 14.68 -16.28 9.96
CA SER A 19 14.25 -16.75 8.64
C SER A 19 14.83 -15.87 7.53
N GLU A 20 14.94 -16.41 6.30
CA GLU A 20 15.42 -15.63 5.15
C GLU A 20 14.53 -14.41 4.86
N ARG A 21 13.21 -14.54 5.04
CA ARG A 21 12.27 -13.40 4.95
C ARG A 21 12.58 -12.31 5.96
N ALA A 22 12.87 -12.68 7.21
CA ALA A 22 13.24 -11.71 8.22
C ALA A 22 14.58 -11.04 7.87
N LYS A 23 15.60 -11.79 7.47
CA LYS A 23 16.90 -11.22 7.05
C LYS A 23 16.75 -10.24 5.89
N ASN A 24 15.90 -10.53 4.91
CA ASN A 24 15.62 -9.63 3.80
C ASN A 24 15.05 -8.28 4.29
N ILE A 25 14.13 -8.28 5.26
CA ILE A 25 13.60 -7.04 5.85
C ILE A 25 14.72 -6.21 6.51
N PHE A 26 15.59 -6.85 7.30
CA PHE A 26 16.74 -6.16 7.90
C PHE A 26 17.66 -5.54 6.85
N GLN A 27 17.98 -6.29 5.78
CA GLN A 27 18.84 -5.81 4.70
C GLN A 27 18.22 -4.61 3.96
N LEU A 28 16.93 -4.68 3.65
CA LEU A 28 16.22 -3.61 2.97
C LEU A 28 16.16 -2.33 3.84
N ILE A 29 15.85 -2.46 5.14
CA ILE A 29 15.83 -1.32 6.07
C ILE A 29 17.22 -0.72 6.22
N TYR A 30 18.25 -1.56 6.41
CA TYR A 30 19.63 -1.08 6.52
C TYR A 30 20.05 -0.32 5.26
N ARG A 31 19.76 -0.86 4.07
CA ARG A 31 20.06 -0.21 2.80
C ARG A 31 19.28 1.09 2.64
N GLU A 32 18.00 1.15 3.00
CA GLU A 32 17.20 2.37 2.93
C GLU A 32 17.78 3.49 3.82
N GLN A 33 18.28 3.14 5.02
CA GLN A 33 18.91 4.10 5.95
C GLN A 33 20.30 4.57 5.50
N HIS A 34 21.05 3.71 4.82
CA HIS A 34 22.44 3.99 4.40
C HIS A 34 22.55 4.37 2.93
N SER A 35 21.47 4.28 2.15
CA SER A 35 21.42 4.81 0.81
C SER A 35 21.43 6.33 0.94
N SER A 36 22.58 6.94 0.64
CA SER A 36 22.61 8.35 0.28
C SER A 36 21.56 8.55 -0.82
N GLY A 37 20.64 9.50 -0.63
CA GLY A 37 19.49 9.70 -1.53
C GLY A 37 19.93 9.67 -2.99
N GLY A 38 19.17 8.95 -3.82
CA GLY A 38 19.56 8.54 -5.17
C GLY A 38 20.21 9.61 -6.04
N ASP A 39 21.09 9.14 -6.94
CA ASP A 39 21.93 9.90 -7.88
C ASP A 39 21.54 11.37 -7.99
N ASP A 40 22.37 12.25 -7.42
CA ASP A 40 22.20 13.71 -7.49
C ASP A 40 22.18 14.25 -8.93
N TYR A 41 22.43 13.39 -9.92
CA TYR A 41 22.43 13.69 -11.34
C TYR A 41 21.06 13.54 -12.02
N GLU A 42 20.08 12.87 -11.40
CA GLU A 42 18.74 12.75 -12.02
C GLU A 42 17.93 14.04 -11.83
N PRO A 43 17.37 14.64 -12.91
CA PRO A 43 16.51 15.82 -12.81
C PRO A 43 15.29 15.53 -11.93
N LYS A 44 15.01 16.45 -10.99
CA LYS A 44 13.90 16.33 -10.03
C LYS A 44 12.86 17.42 -10.28
N ILE A 45 11.59 17.08 -10.09
CA ILE A 45 10.48 18.02 -10.25
C ILE A 45 10.60 19.11 -9.19
N LYS A 46 10.87 20.33 -9.64
CA LYS A 46 10.95 21.52 -8.81
C LYS A 46 9.79 22.44 -9.09
N VAL A 47 9.03 22.77 -8.05
CA VAL A 47 7.93 23.72 -8.15
C VAL A 47 8.28 24.99 -7.38
N SER A 48 8.11 26.15 -8.03
CA SER A 48 8.21 27.46 -7.36
C SER A 48 7.09 27.54 -6.31
N SER A 49 7.47 27.62 -5.04
CA SER A 49 6.52 27.55 -3.92
C SER A 49 5.88 28.92 -3.67
N LEU A 50 4.65 29.10 -4.12
CA LEU A 50 3.71 29.95 -3.37
C LEU A 50 3.01 29.03 -2.37
N ILE A 51 3.30 29.24 -1.08
CA ILE A 51 2.74 28.43 0.01
C ILE A 51 1.22 28.64 0.02
N SER A 52 0.46 27.59 -0.28
CA SER A 52 -1.00 27.61 -0.11
C SER A 52 -1.34 27.39 1.36
N LYS A 53 -2.37 28.06 1.89
CA LYS A 53 -2.88 27.79 3.26
C LYS A 53 -3.19 26.31 3.48
N MET A 54 -3.56 25.57 2.42
CA MET A 54 -3.80 24.12 2.47
C MET A 54 -2.55 23.30 2.79
N SER A 55 -1.36 23.76 2.40
CA SER A 55 -0.09 23.06 2.63
C SER A 55 0.26 22.95 4.12
N PHE A 56 -0.11 23.96 4.92
CA PHE A 56 0.06 23.92 6.39
C PHE A 56 -0.86 22.90 7.06
N TYR A 57 -2.11 22.79 6.60
CA TYR A 57 -3.04 21.79 7.10
C TYR A 57 -2.57 20.37 6.78
N TYR A 58 -2.04 20.14 5.57
CA TYR A 58 -1.55 18.80 5.20
C TYR A 58 -0.31 18.38 5.99
N GLU A 59 0.66 19.24 6.25
CA GLU A 59 1.82 18.86 7.11
C GLU A 59 1.40 18.51 8.54
N LYS A 60 0.41 19.23 9.08
CA LYS A 60 -0.15 18.92 10.41
C LYS A 60 -0.87 17.57 10.41
N ILE A 61 -1.59 17.26 9.33
CA ILE A 61 -2.24 15.96 9.12
C ILE A 61 -1.17 14.87 8.98
N ARG A 62 -0.14 15.04 8.14
CA ARG A 62 0.95 14.08 7.90
C ARG A 62 1.69 13.70 9.18
N ASN A 63 1.95 14.65 10.08
CA ASN A 63 2.58 14.36 11.38
C ASN A 63 1.71 13.55 12.34
N THR A 64 0.39 13.58 12.13
CA THR A 64 -0.61 12.91 13.00
C THR A 64 -1.07 11.58 12.41
N VAL A 65 -1.04 11.44 11.08
CA VAL A 65 -1.49 10.28 10.31
C VAL A 65 -0.38 9.22 10.26
N GLU A 66 -0.74 7.95 10.45
CA GLU A 66 0.23 6.86 10.29
C GLU A 66 0.63 6.72 8.81
N TYR A 67 1.88 6.33 8.53
CA TYR A 67 2.40 6.17 7.16
C TYR A 67 1.48 5.35 6.22
N LYS A 68 0.71 4.41 6.79
CA LYS A 68 -0.25 3.53 6.09
C LYS A 68 -1.57 4.21 5.70
N GLU A 69 -1.82 5.41 6.19
CA GLU A 69 -3.01 6.20 5.84
C GLU A 69 -2.63 7.38 4.92
N GLU A 70 -1.34 7.72 4.81
CA GLU A 70 -0.85 8.72 3.86
C GLU A 70 -1.16 8.32 2.40
N ASN A 71 -1.12 7.03 2.07
CA ASN A 71 -1.52 6.54 0.75
C ASN A 71 -2.97 6.84 0.41
N LEU A 72 -3.89 6.77 1.38
CA LEU A 72 -5.30 7.11 1.15
C LEU A 72 -5.44 8.59 0.82
N LEU A 73 -4.75 9.45 1.56
CA LEU A 73 -4.78 10.89 1.33
C LEU A 73 -4.25 11.25 -0.06
N ARG A 74 -3.12 10.65 -0.45
CA ARG A 74 -2.50 10.87 -1.75
C ARG A 74 -3.32 10.27 -2.91
N LYS A 75 -3.79 9.02 -2.78
CA LYS A 75 -4.72 8.40 -3.75
C LYS A 75 -5.96 9.26 -3.96
N ASN A 76 -6.60 9.73 -2.90
CA ASN A 76 -7.78 10.59 -2.99
C ASN A 76 -7.46 11.95 -3.63
N ALA A 77 -6.28 12.51 -3.38
CA ALA A 77 -5.83 13.72 -4.06
C ALA A 77 -5.62 13.48 -5.56
N ILE A 78 -4.95 12.39 -5.93
CA ILE A 78 -4.77 11.97 -7.33
C ILE A 78 -6.13 11.82 -8.01
N GLU A 79 -7.06 11.10 -7.40
CA GLU A 79 -8.38 10.86 -7.96
C GLU A 79 -9.16 12.16 -8.19
N ARG A 80 -9.12 13.11 -7.24
CA ARG A 80 -9.77 14.43 -7.41
C ARG A 80 -9.16 15.23 -8.55
N ILE A 81 -7.83 15.26 -8.66
CA ILE A 81 -7.12 15.99 -9.71
C ILE A 81 -7.45 15.35 -11.06
N LEU A 82 -7.35 14.02 -11.18
CA LEU A 82 -7.72 13.28 -12.38
C LEU A 82 -9.18 13.55 -12.76
N LYS A 83 -10.13 13.45 -11.84
CA LYS A 83 -11.56 13.72 -12.11
C LYS A 83 -11.78 15.14 -12.63
N ARG A 84 -11.09 16.13 -12.07
CA ARG A 84 -11.17 17.52 -12.52
C ARG A 84 -10.63 17.70 -13.94
N GLU A 85 -9.44 17.19 -14.23
CA GLU A 85 -8.81 17.32 -15.56
C GLU A 85 -9.53 16.48 -16.63
N ILE A 86 -10.06 15.31 -16.26
CA ILE A 86 -10.59 14.32 -17.20
C ILE A 86 -12.09 14.49 -17.46
N VAL A 87 -12.88 14.71 -16.40
CA VAL A 87 -14.34 14.70 -16.48
C VAL A 87 -14.90 16.10 -16.61
N ILE A 88 -14.35 17.07 -15.86
CA ILE A 88 -14.97 18.40 -15.73
C ILE A 88 -14.52 19.33 -16.85
N GLN A 89 -13.23 19.34 -17.17
CA GLN A 89 -12.70 20.30 -18.14
C GLN A 89 -12.94 19.90 -19.61
N GLY A 90 -13.37 18.66 -19.90
CA GLY A 90 -13.57 18.18 -21.28
C GLY A 90 -12.28 18.06 -22.11
N VAL A 91 -11.14 18.37 -21.50
CA VAL A 91 -9.77 18.45 -22.07
C VAL A 91 -9.21 17.08 -22.51
N PHE A 92 -9.99 16.02 -22.37
CA PHE A 92 -9.55 14.64 -22.48
C PHE A 92 -9.02 14.24 -23.88
N GLN A 93 -9.49 14.92 -24.94
CA GLN A 93 -9.08 14.63 -26.31
C GLN A 93 -7.92 15.50 -26.81
N GLU A 94 -7.72 16.70 -26.25
CA GLU A 94 -6.80 17.69 -26.83
C GLU A 94 -5.44 17.76 -26.10
N VAL A 95 -5.39 17.42 -24.81
CA VAL A 95 -4.14 17.52 -24.02
C VAL A 95 -3.39 16.20 -23.96
N LYS A 96 -2.08 16.30 -24.21
CA LYS A 96 -1.12 15.20 -24.17
C LYS A 96 -1.01 14.60 -22.76
N ASN A 97 -0.77 13.30 -22.67
CA ASN A 97 -0.76 12.57 -21.40
C ASN A 97 0.40 13.02 -20.50
N GLU A 98 1.53 13.38 -21.09
CA GLU A 98 2.71 13.92 -20.41
C GLU A 98 2.40 15.25 -19.73
N GLU A 99 1.60 16.10 -20.38
CA GLU A 99 1.20 17.38 -19.81
C GLU A 99 0.24 17.19 -18.63
N LEU A 100 -0.74 16.27 -18.75
CA LEU A 100 -1.62 15.90 -17.63
C LEU A 100 -0.82 15.33 -16.45
N SER A 101 0.14 14.46 -16.74
CA SER A 101 1.04 13.89 -15.73
C SER A 101 1.84 14.97 -15.01
N LYS A 102 2.46 15.89 -15.75
CA LYS A 102 3.23 16.99 -15.18
C LYS A 102 2.36 17.91 -14.31
N ARG A 103 1.14 18.23 -14.76
CA ARG A 103 0.17 19.02 -13.98
C ARG A 103 -0.22 18.30 -12.69
N LEU A 104 -0.55 17.01 -12.77
CA LEU A 104 -0.90 16.17 -11.62
C LEU A 104 0.22 16.15 -10.57
N LEU A 105 1.45 15.83 -10.97
CA LEU A 105 2.60 15.77 -10.06
C LEU A 105 2.93 17.14 -9.46
N THR A 106 2.85 18.20 -10.27
CA THR A 106 3.05 19.58 -9.80
C THR A 106 2.02 19.98 -8.74
N GLU A 107 0.75 19.60 -8.93
CA GLU A 107 -0.31 19.88 -7.97
C GLU A 107 -0.17 19.09 -6.67
N LEU A 108 0.22 17.81 -6.75
CA LEU A 108 0.51 17.01 -5.57
C LEU A 108 1.66 17.61 -4.76
N ILE A 109 2.70 18.13 -5.41
CA ILE A 109 3.81 18.84 -4.75
C ILE A 109 3.32 20.14 -4.11
N ARG A 110 2.54 20.96 -4.84
CA ARG A 110 1.99 22.23 -4.32
C ARG A 110 1.08 22.03 -3.11
N ALA A 111 0.25 20.99 -3.16
CA ALA A 111 -0.64 20.61 -2.08
C ALA A 111 0.05 19.73 -1.02
N THR A 112 1.38 19.62 -1.07
CA THR A 112 2.26 18.91 -0.13
C THR A 112 2.00 17.41 0.05
N TYR A 113 1.18 16.79 -0.80
CA TYR A 113 1.04 15.33 -0.90
C TYR A 113 2.31 14.63 -1.39
N LEU A 114 3.20 15.36 -2.07
CA LEU A 114 4.52 14.90 -2.48
C LEU A 114 5.60 15.91 -2.05
N PRO A 115 6.80 15.44 -1.67
CA PRO A 115 7.92 16.32 -1.35
C PRO A 115 8.43 17.06 -2.59
N ASN A 116 8.63 18.37 -2.47
CA ASN A 116 9.26 19.19 -3.52
C ASN A 116 10.72 18.76 -3.72
N ASN A 117 11.20 18.76 -4.98
CA ASN A 117 12.59 18.45 -5.32
C ASN A 117 13.09 17.05 -4.88
N LYS A 118 12.17 16.08 -4.74
CA LYS A 118 12.50 14.68 -4.43
C LYS A 118 11.99 13.67 -5.44
N ILE A 119 11.02 14.05 -6.26
CA ILE A 119 10.41 13.16 -7.26
C ILE A 119 11.19 13.32 -8.57
N PRO A 120 11.75 12.24 -9.14
CA PRO A 120 12.41 12.27 -10.44
C PRO A 120 11.49 12.72 -11.57
N GLU A 121 12.03 13.43 -12.57
CA GLU A 121 11.27 13.78 -13.77
C GLU A 121 10.84 12.55 -14.58
N ALA A 122 11.57 11.43 -14.51
CA ALA A 122 11.17 10.16 -15.12
C ALA A 122 9.78 9.66 -14.66
N LYS A 123 9.33 10.06 -13.47
CA LYS A 123 7.98 9.75 -12.97
C LYS A 123 6.88 10.42 -13.80
N ILE A 124 7.18 11.50 -14.50
CA ILE A 124 6.24 12.14 -15.43
C ILE A 124 5.85 11.13 -16.52
N ASP A 125 6.82 10.44 -17.12
CA ASP A 125 6.57 9.47 -18.18
C ASP A 125 5.88 8.21 -17.66
N GLU A 126 6.27 7.72 -16.48
CA GLU A 126 5.61 6.58 -15.82
C GLU A 126 4.12 6.87 -15.60
N VAL A 127 3.80 8.03 -15.02
CA VAL A 127 2.42 8.43 -14.74
C VAL A 127 1.64 8.73 -16.03
N ALA A 128 2.30 9.31 -17.05
CA ALA A 128 1.68 9.55 -18.36
C ALA A 128 1.24 8.25 -19.04
N ARG A 129 2.05 7.18 -18.94
CA ARG A 129 1.68 5.84 -19.44
C ARG A 129 0.45 5.29 -18.73
N VAL A 130 0.36 5.45 -17.40
CA VAL A 130 -0.82 5.01 -16.64
C VAL A 130 -2.06 5.80 -17.04
N ILE A 131 -1.94 7.13 -17.16
CA ILE A 131 -3.03 7.98 -17.66
C ILE A 131 -3.49 7.45 -19.02
N ALA A 132 -2.58 7.29 -19.99
CA ALA A 132 -2.89 6.79 -21.33
C ALA A 132 -3.64 5.45 -21.30
N LYS A 133 -3.13 4.48 -20.51
CA LYS A 133 -3.73 3.16 -20.32
C LYS A 133 -5.19 3.26 -19.85
N PHE A 134 -5.44 4.05 -18.79
CA PHE A 134 -6.80 4.19 -18.26
C PHE A 134 -7.70 5.09 -19.10
N LYS A 135 -7.16 6.02 -19.91
CA LYS A 135 -7.94 6.72 -20.95
C LYS A 135 -8.49 5.73 -21.98
N LEU A 136 -7.63 4.83 -22.48
CA LEU A 136 -8.02 3.81 -23.44
C LEU A 136 -9.04 2.85 -22.83
N LEU A 137 -8.78 2.35 -21.61
CA LEU A 137 -9.71 1.48 -20.90
C LEU A 137 -11.08 2.14 -20.77
N ARG A 138 -11.14 3.38 -20.27
CA ARG A 138 -12.37 4.14 -20.10
C ARG A 138 -13.13 4.28 -21.43
N LYS A 139 -12.43 4.63 -22.51
CA LYS A 139 -13.05 4.82 -23.84
C LYS A 139 -13.78 3.54 -24.26
N ILE A 140 -13.09 2.40 -24.25
CA ILE A 140 -13.64 1.10 -24.63
C ILE A 140 -14.79 0.70 -23.71
N SER A 141 -14.62 0.90 -22.40
CA SER A 141 -15.66 0.58 -21.40
C SER A 141 -16.96 1.35 -21.61
N ILE A 142 -16.89 2.64 -21.96
CA ILE A 142 -18.07 3.48 -22.18
C ILE A 142 -18.75 3.15 -23.51
N GLU A 143 -17.97 2.88 -24.56
CA GLU A 143 -18.49 2.48 -25.88
C GLU A 143 -19.31 1.18 -25.78
N ASN A 144 -18.87 0.23 -24.94
CA ASN A 144 -19.57 -1.04 -24.73
C ASN A 144 -20.76 -0.94 -23.75
N ALA A 145 -20.77 0.03 -22.84
CA ALA A 145 -21.86 0.21 -21.90
C ALA A 145 -23.07 0.87 -22.58
N LYS A 146 -24.21 0.16 -22.59
CA LYS A 146 -25.46 0.65 -23.21
C LYS A 146 -26.22 1.66 -22.35
N ASP A 147 -26.11 1.53 -21.03
CA ASP A 147 -26.87 2.33 -20.05
C ASP A 147 -26.06 3.54 -19.53
N PRO A 148 -26.65 4.75 -19.46
CA PRO A 148 -25.97 5.94 -18.94
C PRO A 148 -25.50 5.82 -17.48
N GLU A 149 -26.24 5.12 -16.62
CA GLU A 149 -25.87 4.97 -15.21
C GLU A 149 -24.67 4.02 -15.07
N LEU A 150 -24.68 2.90 -15.79
CA LEU A 150 -23.51 2.01 -15.89
C LEU A 150 -22.26 2.76 -16.40
N ARG A 151 -22.39 3.62 -17.42
CA ARG A 151 -21.28 4.45 -17.91
C ARG A 151 -20.70 5.36 -16.82
N ARG A 152 -21.55 5.93 -15.97
CA ARG A 152 -21.16 6.78 -14.84
C ARG A 152 -20.39 5.98 -13.78
N ILE A 153 -20.93 4.83 -13.39
CA ILE A 153 -20.31 3.90 -12.44
C ILE A 153 -18.92 3.48 -12.93
N LEU A 154 -18.85 2.96 -14.17
CA LEU A 154 -17.60 2.51 -14.77
C LEU A 154 -16.58 3.64 -14.93
N THR A 155 -17.02 4.85 -15.31
CA THR A 155 -16.13 6.02 -15.40
C THR A 155 -15.48 6.32 -14.05
N HIS A 156 -16.28 6.34 -12.98
CA HIS A 156 -15.76 6.61 -11.65
C HIS A 156 -14.79 5.50 -11.21
N TRP A 157 -15.20 4.24 -11.37
CA TRP A 157 -14.38 3.10 -10.98
C TRP A 157 -13.05 3.05 -11.74
N VAL A 158 -13.04 3.27 -13.05
CA VAL A 158 -11.81 3.34 -13.86
C VAL A 158 -10.87 4.46 -13.41
N LEU A 159 -11.41 5.62 -13.01
CA LEU A 159 -10.61 6.71 -12.43
C LEU A 159 -10.01 6.32 -11.07
N SER A 160 -10.77 5.62 -10.22
CA SER A 160 -10.28 5.10 -8.94
C SER A 160 -9.15 4.07 -9.13
N MET A 161 -9.25 3.20 -10.15
CA MET A 161 -8.17 2.26 -10.51
C MET A 161 -6.92 3.01 -10.99
N ALA A 162 -7.10 4.05 -11.83
CA ALA A 162 -5.99 4.89 -12.29
C ALA A 162 -5.29 5.59 -11.13
N ALA A 163 -6.06 6.16 -10.19
CA ALA A 163 -5.50 6.81 -9.01
C ALA A 163 -4.72 5.83 -8.12
N SER A 164 -5.24 4.60 -7.96
CA SER A 164 -4.60 3.54 -7.18
C SER A 164 -3.29 3.06 -7.82
N GLU A 165 -3.24 2.93 -9.15
CA GLU A 165 -2.02 2.55 -9.86
C GLU A 165 -0.94 3.66 -9.80
N ILE A 166 -1.34 4.93 -9.98
CA ILE A 166 -0.43 6.07 -9.84
C ILE A 166 0.12 6.14 -8.41
N GLU A 167 -0.74 5.91 -7.41
CA GLU A 167 -0.32 5.87 -6.02
C GLU A 167 0.73 4.77 -5.77
N GLU A 168 0.54 3.57 -6.34
CA GLU A 168 1.50 2.47 -6.25
C GLU A 168 2.87 2.85 -6.87
N ILE A 169 2.86 3.52 -8.02
CA ILE A 169 4.06 4.00 -8.72
C ILE A 169 4.82 5.05 -7.89
N LEU A 170 4.10 5.92 -7.19
CA LEU A 170 4.68 6.98 -6.37
C LEU A 170 5.19 6.48 -5.01
N ARG A 171 4.68 5.34 -4.52
CA ARG A 171 4.95 4.83 -3.17
C ARG A 171 5.97 3.69 -3.10
N LYS A 172 6.51 3.19 -4.22
CA LYS A 172 7.32 1.96 -4.26
C LYS A 172 8.26 1.85 -3.04
N ASN A 173 7.95 0.94 -2.12
CA ASN A 173 8.62 0.78 -0.84
C ASN A 173 8.90 -0.72 -0.61
N GLU A 174 10.15 -1.12 -0.87
CA GLU A 174 10.57 -2.51 -0.88
C GLU A 174 10.49 -3.16 0.51
N VAL A 175 10.71 -2.38 1.59
CA VAL A 175 10.55 -2.86 2.97
C VAL A 175 9.11 -3.27 3.22
N THR A 176 8.15 -2.44 2.80
CA THR A 176 6.73 -2.68 2.98
C THR A 176 6.27 -3.91 2.19
N GLU A 177 6.76 -4.08 0.96
CA GLU A 177 6.50 -5.27 0.13
C GLU A 177 7.07 -6.54 0.78
N ALA A 178 8.28 -6.48 1.33
CA ALA A 178 8.89 -7.60 2.03
C ALA A 178 8.12 -7.99 3.31
N VAL A 179 7.61 -7.00 4.05
CA VAL A 179 6.75 -7.23 5.22
C VAL A 179 5.43 -7.89 4.80
N VAL A 180 4.76 -7.39 3.76
CA VAL A 180 3.53 -7.98 3.24
C VAL A 180 3.76 -9.43 2.80
N ALA A 181 4.85 -9.70 2.08
CA ALA A 181 5.20 -11.06 1.66
C ALA A 181 5.43 -11.98 2.86
N TYR A 182 6.10 -11.50 3.91
CA TYR A 182 6.30 -12.31 5.11
C TYR A 182 4.99 -12.55 5.89
N MET A 183 4.13 -11.54 6.00
CA MET A 183 2.80 -11.70 6.58
C MET A 183 1.96 -12.73 5.81
N PHE A 184 2.03 -12.70 4.48
CA PHE A 184 1.33 -13.64 3.61
C PHE A 184 1.80 -15.07 3.83
N ASP A 185 3.12 -15.31 3.84
CA ASP A 185 3.70 -16.63 4.09
C ASP A 185 3.27 -17.20 5.45
N GLU A 186 3.29 -16.37 6.51
CA GLU A 186 2.93 -16.83 7.86
C GLU A 186 1.42 -17.05 8.02
N MET A 187 0.59 -16.18 7.44
CA MET A 187 -0.86 -16.38 7.44
C MET A 187 -1.25 -17.61 6.60
N GLY A 188 -0.62 -17.81 5.44
CA GLY A 188 -0.88 -18.96 4.55
C GLY A 188 -0.67 -20.31 5.24
N LYS A 189 0.36 -20.42 6.09
CA LYS A 189 0.64 -21.62 6.90
C LYS A 189 -0.38 -21.84 8.03
N ASN A 190 -0.85 -20.77 8.64
CA ASN A 190 -1.64 -20.84 9.89
C ASN A 190 -3.16 -20.77 9.67
N VAL A 191 -3.63 -20.30 8.51
CA VAL A 191 -5.05 -20.28 8.16
C VAL A 191 -5.46 -21.65 7.59
N ASN A 192 -6.37 -22.32 8.30
CA ASN A 192 -6.96 -23.59 7.87
C ASN A 192 -8.37 -23.38 7.27
N MET A 193 -8.67 -24.09 6.18
CA MET A 193 -9.94 -24.05 5.46
C MET A 193 -10.82 -25.29 5.67
N GLU A 194 -10.45 -26.21 6.56
CA GLU A 194 -11.22 -27.43 6.85
C GLU A 194 -12.70 -27.18 7.19
N ASN A 195 -13.00 -26.09 7.89
CA ASN A 195 -14.38 -25.75 8.29
C ASN A 195 -15.17 -24.99 7.21
N VAL A 196 -14.50 -24.59 6.12
CA VAL A 196 -15.07 -23.79 5.02
C VAL A 196 -14.43 -24.21 3.67
N PRO A 197 -14.50 -25.51 3.31
CA PRO A 197 -13.81 -26.03 2.13
C PRO A 197 -14.29 -25.40 0.82
N GLU A 198 -15.51 -24.89 0.78
CA GLU A 198 -16.09 -24.20 -0.38
C GLU A 198 -15.35 -22.91 -0.77
N TYR A 199 -14.60 -22.30 0.16
CA TYR A 199 -13.82 -21.09 -0.09
C TYR A 199 -12.31 -21.36 -0.18
N ALA A 200 -11.90 -22.63 -0.29
CA ALA A 200 -10.48 -23.01 -0.29
C ALA A 200 -9.71 -22.40 -1.47
N GLU A 201 -10.35 -22.28 -2.64
CA GLU A 201 -9.73 -21.68 -3.84
C GLU A 201 -9.47 -20.17 -3.68
N ASP A 202 -10.31 -19.48 -2.91
CA ASP A 202 -10.17 -18.04 -2.65
C ASP A 202 -9.24 -17.72 -1.47
N LYS A 203 -8.67 -18.75 -0.80
CA LYS A 203 -7.83 -18.58 0.39
C LYS A 203 -6.75 -17.53 0.22
N ASP A 204 -5.93 -17.67 -0.81
CA ASP A 204 -4.72 -16.86 -0.98
C ASP A 204 -5.08 -15.41 -1.33
N VAL A 205 -6.00 -15.21 -2.28
CA VAL A 205 -6.44 -13.86 -2.64
C VAL A 205 -7.09 -13.16 -1.44
N GLN A 206 -7.88 -13.87 -0.64
CA GLN A 206 -8.53 -13.29 0.54
C GLN A 206 -7.55 -13.00 1.69
N ILE A 207 -6.53 -13.84 1.92
CA ILE A 207 -5.44 -13.54 2.86
C ILE A 207 -4.70 -12.28 2.42
N TYR A 208 -4.36 -12.19 1.13
CA TYR A 208 -3.68 -11.03 0.57
C TYR A 208 -4.51 -9.76 0.79
N LEU A 209 -5.80 -9.76 0.43
CA LEU A 209 -6.70 -8.63 0.68
C LEU A 209 -6.79 -8.25 2.16
N ALA A 210 -6.88 -9.23 3.07
CA ALA A 210 -6.92 -8.98 4.50
C ALA A 210 -5.63 -8.28 4.99
N ILE A 211 -4.46 -8.65 4.48
CA ILE A 211 -3.20 -7.98 4.80
C ILE A 211 -3.24 -6.52 4.31
N TYR A 212 -3.60 -6.27 3.05
CA TYR A 212 -3.68 -4.91 2.52
C TYR A 212 -4.69 -4.03 3.28
N ARG A 213 -5.85 -4.59 3.65
CA ARG A 213 -6.88 -3.88 4.42
C ARG A 213 -6.43 -3.56 5.84
N ASN A 214 -5.78 -4.49 6.54
CA ASN A 214 -5.45 -4.32 7.95
C ASN A 214 -4.09 -3.68 8.17
N PHE A 215 -3.08 -4.13 7.43
CA PHE A 215 -1.70 -3.67 7.57
C PHE A 215 -1.43 -2.39 6.80
N LEU A 216 -1.92 -2.25 5.55
CA LEU A 216 -1.69 -1.06 4.73
C LEU A 216 -2.87 -0.09 4.69
N LYS A 217 -3.97 -0.42 5.38
CA LYS A 217 -5.18 0.41 5.45
C LYS A 217 -5.71 0.81 4.07
N PHE A 218 -5.59 -0.08 3.08
CA PHE A 218 -6.11 0.18 1.75
C PHE A 218 -7.64 0.32 1.78
N ASP A 219 -8.16 1.31 1.05
CA ASP A 219 -9.59 1.48 0.85
C ASP A 219 -10.12 0.46 -0.16
N ARG A 220 -11.45 0.47 -0.36
CA ARG A 220 -12.11 -0.45 -1.29
C ARG A 220 -11.55 -0.35 -2.71
N ASP A 221 -11.22 0.85 -3.16
CA ASP A 221 -10.72 1.09 -4.52
C ASP A 221 -9.30 0.55 -4.70
N MET A 222 -8.42 0.77 -3.73
CA MET A 222 -7.06 0.22 -3.77
C MET A 222 -7.08 -1.30 -3.71
N LEU A 223 -7.96 -1.91 -2.90
CA LEU A 223 -8.19 -3.36 -2.91
C LEU A 223 -8.76 -3.84 -4.25
N GLY A 224 -9.68 -3.07 -4.85
CA GLY A 224 -10.20 -3.33 -6.19
C GLY A 224 -9.08 -3.32 -7.25
N PHE A 225 -8.08 -2.43 -7.11
CA PHE A 225 -6.92 -2.41 -7.99
C PHE A 225 -6.00 -3.63 -7.80
N ILE A 226 -5.84 -4.13 -6.57
CA ILE A 226 -5.16 -5.41 -6.32
C ILE A 226 -5.87 -6.55 -7.07
N LEU A 227 -7.21 -6.60 -7.00
CA LEU A 227 -8.00 -7.61 -7.70
C LEU A 227 -8.00 -7.42 -9.22
N LEU A 228 -7.94 -6.19 -9.71
CA LEU A 228 -7.77 -5.91 -11.14
C LEU A 228 -6.50 -6.58 -11.67
N LYS A 229 -5.38 -6.43 -10.95
CA LYS A 229 -4.11 -7.09 -11.26
C LYS A 229 -4.20 -8.62 -11.13
N TYR A 230 -4.94 -9.11 -10.13
CA TYR A 230 -5.15 -10.55 -9.93
C TYR A 230 -5.88 -11.18 -11.12
N PHE A 231 -6.96 -10.57 -11.59
CA PHE A 231 -7.74 -11.08 -12.72
C PHE A 231 -7.11 -10.81 -14.10
N ASN A 232 -6.16 -9.87 -14.19
CA ASN A 232 -5.50 -9.50 -15.44
C ASN A 232 -3.98 -9.58 -15.26
N SER A 233 -3.42 -10.75 -15.55
CA SER A 233 -1.98 -10.99 -15.46
C SER A 233 -1.19 -9.95 -16.28
N ASP A 234 -0.10 -9.45 -15.68
CA ASP A 234 0.73 -8.35 -16.18
C ASP A 234 -0.02 -7.04 -16.48
N TRP A 235 -1.10 -6.72 -15.77
CA TRP A 235 -1.83 -5.45 -15.94
C TRP A 235 -0.92 -4.20 -15.98
N LEU A 236 0.15 -4.19 -15.17
CA LEU A 236 1.13 -3.09 -15.13
C LEU A 236 1.86 -2.88 -16.46
N ARG A 237 1.99 -3.94 -17.28
CA ARG A 237 2.63 -3.93 -18.61
C ARG A 237 1.63 -4.19 -19.75
N ALA A 238 0.34 -4.03 -19.49
CA ALA A 238 -0.70 -4.30 -20.48
C ALA A 238 -0.53 -3.41 -21.72
N ASP A 239 -0.52 -4.06 -22.90
CA ASP A 239 -0.57 -3.39 -24.19
C ASP A 239 -2.02 -3.03 -24.57
N GLU A 240 -2.20 -2.34 -25.69
CA GLU A 240 -3.52 -1.91 -26.17
C GLU A 240 -4.50 -3.09 -26.37
N SER A 241 -3.99 -4.26 -26.78
CA SER A 241 -4.80 -5.46 -26.98
C SER A 241 -5.38 -5.96 -25.65
N ARG A 242 -4.52 -6.13 -24.64
CA ARG A 242 -4.93 -6.54 -23.28
C ARG A 242 -5.88 -5.52 -22.64
N ILE A 243 -5.59 -4.23 -22.79
CA ILE A 243 -6.48 -3.15 -22.34
C ILE A 243 -7.84 -3.26 -23.04
N GLY A 244 -7.86 -3.56 -24.34
CA GLY A 244 -9.08 -3.74 -25.10
C GLY A 244 -9.91 -4.95 -24.66
N VAL A 245 -9.26 -6.07 -24.30
CA VAL A 245 -9.95 -7.23 -23.72
C VAL A 245 -10.59 -6.87 -22.38
N ALA A 246 -9.83 -6.23 -21.47
CA ALA A 246 -10.34 -5.79 -20.17
C ALA A 246 -11.50 -4.78 -20.32
N GLY A 247 -11.39 -3.84 -21.26
CA GLY A 247 -12.43 -2.84 -21.53
C GLY A 247 -13.72 -3.42 -22.12
N ARG A 248 -13.63 -4.47 -22.95
CA ARG A 248 -14.81 -5.18 -23.48
C ARG A 248 -15.54 -5.99 -22.42
N ASN A 249 -14.80 -6.53 -21.44
CA ASN A 249 -15.35 -7.36 -20.36
C ASN A 249 -15.44 -6.60 -19.03
N ILE A 250 -15.43 -5.26 -19.08
CA ILE A 250 -15.25 -4.41 -17.90
C ILE A 250 -16.35 -4.58 -16.85
N ASP A 251 -17.58 -4.82 -17.27
CA ASP A 251 -18.74 -4.98 -16.37
C ASP A 251 -18.65 -6.31 -15.59
N ASP A 252 -18.32 -7.41 -16.28
CA ASP A 252 -18.07 -8.70 -15.65
C ASP A 252 -16.86 -8.63 -14.69
N LEU A 253 -15.79 -7.96 -15.12
CA LEU A 253 -14.61 -7.74 -14.30
C LEU A 253 -14.93 -6.93 -13.03
N HIS A 254 -15.69 -5.83 -13.17
CA HIS A 254 -16.13 -5.01 -12.05
C HIS A 254 -17.02 -5.82 -11.09
N ARG A 255 -17.93 -6.65 -11.60
CA ARG A 255 -18.76 -7.54 -10.77
C ARG A 255 -17.90 -8.56 -10.00
N LYS A 256 -17.02 -9.30 -10.68
CA LYS A 256 -16.11 -10.29 -10.05
C LYS A 256 -15.23 -9.68 -8.96
N ILE A 257 -14.74 -8.46 -9.20
CA ILE A 257 -13.97 -7.71 -8.19
C ILE A 257 -14.84 -7.42 -6.98
N ASN A 258 -16.07 -6.94 -7.16
CA ASN A 258 -16.97 -6.66 -6.04
C ASN A 258 -17.35 -7.94 -5.26
N GLU A 259 -17.58 -9.06 -5.95
CA GLU A 259 -17.81 -10.37 -5.31
C GLU A 259 -16.65 -10.77 -4.39
N GLN A 260 -15.40 -10.58 -4.82
CA GLN A 260 -14.22 -10.83 -4.00
C GLN A 260 -14.04 -9.81 -2.86
N LEU A 261 -14.42 -8.54 -3.07
CA LEU A 261 -14.36 -7.51 -2.02
C LEU A 261 -15.40 -7.76 -0.91
N ASP A 262 -16.57 -8.29 -1.27
CA ASP A 262 -17.68 -8.58 -0.37
C ASP A 262 -17.69 -10.05 0.10
N HIS A 263 -16.57 -10.75 -0.08
CA HIS A 263 -16.43 -12.18 0.17
C HIS A 263 -16.71 -12.55 1.65
N PRO A 264 -17.39 -13.68 1.94
CA PRO A 264 -17.74 -14.09 3.30
C PRO A 264 -16.55 -14.28 4.26
N LEU A 265 -15.37 -14.67 3.74
CA LEU A 265 -14.17 -14.84 4.56
C LEU A 265 -13.56 -13.53 5.07
N SER A 266 -13.89 -12.40 4.44
CA SER A 266 -13.29 -11.08 4.70
C SER A 266 -13.19 -10.76 6.20
N ARG A 267 -14.30 -10.83 6.93
CA ARG A 267 -14.36 -10.50 8.36
C ARG A 267 -13.53 -11.44 9.23
N GLN A 268 -13.47 -12.73 8.90
CA GLN A 268 -12.72 -13.71 9.69
C GLN A 268 -11.22 -13.52 9.47
N LEU A 269 -10.81 -13.34 8.22
CA LEU A 269 -9.41 -13.09 7.89
C LEU A 269 -8.94 -11.73 8.40
N ASP A 270 -9.80 -10.70 8.45
CA ASP A 270 -9.47 -9.41 9.06
C ASP A 270 -9.13 -9.54 10.56
N LYS A 271 -9.86 -10.38 11.31
CA LYS A 271 -9.55 -10.66 12.72
C LYS A 271 -8.20 -11.38 12.89
N ILE A 272 -7.79 -12.17 11.90
CA ILE A 272 -6.48 -12.81 11.90
C ILE A 272 -5.41 -11.78 11.52
N ALA A 273 -5.57 -11.12 10.38
CA ALA A 273 -4.64 -10.13 9.84
C ALA A 273 -4.39 -8.95 10.79
N SER A 274 -5.39 -8.52 11.56
CA SER A 274 -5.22 -7.45 12.57
C SER A 274 -4.24 -7.86 13.69
N ARG A 275 -4.24 -9.12 14.12
CA ARG A 275 -3.25 -9.63 15.10
C ARG A 275 -1.84 -9.63 14.52
N TYR A 276 -1.69 -10.13 13.29
CA TYR A 276 -0.41 -10.06 12.57
C TYR A 276 0.05 -8.62 12.35
N THR A 277 -0.89 -7.70 12.04
CA THR A 277 -0.59 -6.29 11.83
C THR A 277 0.06 -5.66 13.05
N VAL A 278 -0.44 -5.95 14.26
CA VAL A 278 0.17 -5.45 15.51
C VAL A 278 1.62 -5.95 15.63
N LEU A 279 1.82 -7.26 15.48
CA LEU A 279 3.14 -7.90 15.59
C LEU A 279 4.14 -7.32 14.58
N PHE A 280 3.78 -7.30 13.30
CA PHE A 280 4.66 -6.85 12.22
C PHE A 280 4.89 -5.33 12.26
N THR A 281 3.95 -4.54 12.79
CA THR A 281 4.19 -3.10 12.99
C THR A 281 5.23 -2.87 14.09
N ILE A 282 5.14 -3.60 15.22
CA ILE A 282 6.13 -3.50 16.30
C ILE A 282 7.50 -3.99 15.82
N LEU A 283 7.55 -5.14 15.15
CA LEU A 283 8.79 -5.68 14.63
C LEU A 283 9.45 -4.72 13.64
N ARG A 284 8.68 -4.16 12.71
CA ARG A 284 9.19 -3.16 11.76
C ARG A 284 9.80 -1.96 12.49
N GLU A 285 9.10 -1.39 13.46
CA GLU A 285 9.62 -0.24 14.23
C GLU A 285 10.89 -0.56 15.01
N VAL A 286 10.97 -1.75 15.62
CA VAL A 286 12.20 -2.20 16.31
C VAL A 286 13.38 -2.30 15.34
N ILE A 287 13.15 -2.76 14.12
CA ILE A 287 14.21 -2.89 13.10
C ILE A 287 14.55 -1.53 12.50
N GLU A 288 13.57 -0.63 12.31
CA GLU A 288 13.78 0.72 11.81
C GLU A 288 14.51 1.63 12.82
N ASP A 289 14.38 1.41 14.13
CA ASP A 289 15.08 2.20 15.16
C ASP A 289 16.59 1.98 15.12
N ASP A 290 17.05 0.72 15.09
CA ASP A 290 18.45 0.34 14.88
C ASP A 290 18.54 -1.09 14.32
N PRO A 291 18.68 -1.27 12.99
CA PRO A 291 18.66 -2.59 12.37
C PRO A 291 19.88 -3.44 12.77
N VAL A 292 21.04 -2.81 13.03
CA VAL A 292 22.27 -3.51 13.40
C VAL A 292 22.18 -4.00 14.84
N ALA A 293 21.78 -3.13 15.78
CA ALA A 293 21.61 -3.52 17.17
C ALA A 293 20.46 -4.53 17.32
N ALA A 294 19.34 -4.36 16.63
CA ALA A 294 18.24 -5.32 16.65
C ALA A 294 18.71 -6.70 16.15
N TYR A 295 19.47 -6.78 15.06
CA TYR A 295 20.02 -8.04 14.55
C TYR A 295 20.99 -8.69 15.55
N ASN A 296 21.91 -7.90 16.11
CA ASN A 296 22.88 -8.38 17.10
C ASN A 296 22.21 -8.88 18.38
N ASN A 297 21.18 -8.18 18.84
CA ASN A 297 20.42 -8.58 20.02
C ASN A 297 19.70 -9.92 19.76
N ILE A 298 19.06 -10.12 18.60
CA ILE A 298 18.41 -11.40 18.28
C ILE A 298 19.40 -12.57 18.33
N LYS A 299 20.61 -12.36 17.80
CA LYS A 299 21.62 -13.41 17.68
C LYS A 299 22.37 -13.69 18.99
N ASN A 300 22.73 -12.64 19.72
CA ASN A 300 23.72 -12.69 20.81
C ASN A 300 23.13 -12.35 22.18
N ASP A 301 22.08 -11.52 22.27
CA ASP A 301 21.41 -11.15 23.52
C ASP A 301 19.88 -11.06 23.36
N PRO A 302 19.19 -12.22 23.35
CA PRO A 302 17.75 -12.24 23.12
C PRO A 302 16.93 -11.56 24.23
N ILE A 303 17.50 -11.40 25.41
CA ILE A 303 16.88 -10.68 26.53
C ILE A 303 16.87 -9.19 26.20
N ALA A 304 17.98 -8.65 25.67
CA ALA A 304 18.03 -7.28 25.18
C ALA A 304 17.00 -7.03 24.06
N PHE A 305 16.87 -7.96 23.10
CA PHE A 305 15.86 -7.83 22.05
C PHE A 305 14.42 -7.76 22.61
N THR A 306 14.12 -8.63 23.57
CA THR A 306 12.80 -8.63 24.26
C THR A 306 12.54 -7.30 24.97
N ARG A 307 13.56 -6.69 25.58
CA ARG A 307 13.46 -5.37 26.22
C ARG A 307 13.19 -4.28 25.20
N THR A 308 13.84 -4.30 24.04
CA THR A 308 13.60 -3.35 22.94
C THR A 308 12.17 -3.44 22.43
N ILE A 309 11.65 -4.65 22.20
CA ILE A 309 10.23 -4.85 21.83
C ILE A 309 9.32 -4.23 22.89
N LYS A 310 9.56 -4.52 24.17
CA LYS A 310 8.73 -4.00 25.26
C LYS A 310 8.72 -2.46 25.30
N MET A 311 9.87 -1.83 25.09
CA MET A 311 9.99 -0.38 25.04
C MET A 311 9.20 0.23 23.88
N VAL A 312 9.24 -0.38 22.68
CA VAL A 312 8.43 0.07 21.53
C VAL A 312 6.93 -0.10 21.80
N CYS A 313 6.53 -1.23 22.39
CA CYS A 313 5.14 -1.44 22.83
C CYS A 313 4.67 -0.36 23.81
N GLU A 314 5.46 -0.06 24.85
CA GLU A 314 5.13 0.96 25.85
C GLU A 314 5.00 2.36 25.23
N LYS A 315 5.88 2.73 24.28
CA LYS A 315 5.76 3.98 23.51
C LYS A 315 4.44 4.03 22.74
N LYS A 316 4.08 2.96 22.03
CA LYS A 316 2.80 2.87 21.30
C LYS A 316 1.58 2.98 22.21
N TYR A 317 1.55 2.25 23.32
CA TYR A 317 0.44 2.30 24.28
C TYR A 317 0.24 3.71 24.85
N LYS A 318 1.33 4.41 25.18
CA LYS A 318 1.27 5.82 25.62
C LYS A 318 0.70 6.73 24.52
N LYS A 319 1.13 6.56 23.26
CA LYS A 319 0.63 7.35 22.13
C LYS A 319 -0.89 7.13 21.94
N VAL A 320 -1.34 5.89 21.86
CA VAL A 320 -2.79 5.56 21.74
C VAL A 320 -3.58 6.10 22.92
N GLY A 321 -3.06 5.93 24.15
CA GLY A 321 -3.67 6.45 25.36
C GLY A 321 -3.78 7.98 25.39
N SER A 322 -2.87 8.72 24.74
CA SER A 322 -2.93 10.18 24.64
C SER A 322 -3.86 10.72 23.55
N THR A 323 -4.26 9.88 22.58
CA THR A 323 -5.15 10.26 21.47
C THR A 323 -6.62 9.97 21.76
N LEU A 324 -6.90 9.15 22.78
CA LEU A 324 -8.26 8.77 23.20
C LEU A 324 -8.88 9.72 24.25
N TRP A 325 -8.21 10.83 24.58
CA TRP A 325 -8.66 11.81 25.58
C TRP A 325 -8.61 13.24 25.04
#